data_AF-A0A2S3U718-F1
#
_entry.id   AF-A0A2S3U718-F1
#
_cell.length_a   1.000
_cell.length_b   1.000
_cell.length_c   1.000
_cell.angle_alpha   90.00
_cell.angle_beta   90.00
_cell.angle_gamma   90.00
#
_symmetry.space_group_name_H-M   'P 1'
#
loop_
_entity.id
_entity.type
_entity.pdbx_description
1 polymer ?
#
loop_
_entity_poly.entity_id
_entity_poly.type
_entity_poly.pdbx_seq_one_letter_code
_entity_poly.pdbx_strand_id
1 'polypeptide(L)'
;MPKFIKNTVGKVNTTLGFYLLTVVLFWLKTYIAYKSEFTLGVKGPVQEFILFLNPFPTAIVLLGIALYFRGRLKYWIMMIIDALQTTWLFANILYYREFSDFMSAGVIKSSGAASNNLGKSLGQIIHGTDFLVYADVVLLILLLAFKVIRIDPRPFKIRYAATLTMIGVALFAVDLGMSEHDRSDLLTRTFDNNYIVKYLGLNTYAGYSFYQTEKESATRAQASSSDMKSVLAYLKKNQAGENVNTLVKRRARTSS
;
A
#
# COMPACT_ATOMS: atom_id res chain seq x y z
N MET A 1 35.30 21.81 -3.25
CA MET A 1 34.01 21.27 -3.74
C MET A 1 33.75 21.83 -5.14
N PRO A 2 33.50 21.01 -6.17
CA PRO A 2 33.27 21.45 -7.55
C PRO A 2 32.09 22.44 -7.67
N LYS A 3 32.18 23.42 -8.58
CA LYS A 3 31.18 24.49 -8.80
C LYS A 3 29.77 23.93 -9.10
N PHE A 4 29.70 22.80 -9.80
CA PHE A 4 28.46 22.08 -10.10
C PHE A 4 27.76 21.57 -8.83
N ILE A 5 28.52 20.95 -7.91
CA ILE A 5 27.98 20.43 -6.65
C ILE A 5 27.44 21.57 -5.78
N LYS A 6 28.13 22.72 -5.74
CA LYS A 6 27.69 23.89 -4.97
C LYS A 6 26.34 24.45 -5.46
N ASN A 7 26.11 24.48 -6.78
CA ASN A 7 24.87 24.97 -7.37
C ASN A 7 23.70 23.99 -7.19
N THR A 8 23.94 22.69 -7.33
CA THR A 8 22.91 21.65 -7.10
C THR A 8 22.50 21.61 -5.63
N VAL A 9 23.47 21.63 -4.71
CA VAL A 9 23.19 21.69 -3.27
C VAL A 9 22.38 22.94 -2.90
N GLY A 10 22.65 24.09 -3.52
CA GLY A 10 21.90 25.33 -3.28
C GLY A 10 20.40 25.23 -3.60
N LYS A 11 20.01 24.53 -4.68
CA LYS A 11 18.60 24.32 -5.07
C LYS A 11 17.89 23.32 -4.14
N VAL A 12 18.61 22.28 -3.72
CA VAL A 12 18.11 21.24 -2.79
C VAL A 12 18.02 21.76 -1.35
N ASN A 13 18.73 22.85 -1.01
CA ASN A 13 18.74 23.47 0.32
C ASN A 13 17.43 24.18 0.72
N THR A 14 16.35 23.93 -0.01
CA THR A 14 15.02 24.48 0.25
C THR A 14 14.07 23.35 0.64
N THR A 15 12.98 23.67 1.34
CA THR A 15 11.96 22.65 1.67
C THR A 15 11.42 21.94 0.42
N LEU A 16 11.21 22.70 -0.67
CA LEU A 16 10.77 22.17 -1.95
C LEU A 16 11.85 21.30 -2.61
N GLY A 17 13.11 21.73 -2.56
CA GLY A 17 14.24 20.98 -3.12
C GLY A 17 14.46 19.64 -2.41
N PHE A 18 14.38 19.61 -1.08
CA PHE A 18 14.42 18.38 -0.30
C PHE A 18 13.24 17.47 -0.64
N TYR A 19 12.02 18.01 -0.70
CA TYR A 19 10.83 17.27 -1.11
C TYR A 19 10.97 16.61 -2.48
N LEU A 20 11.37 17.39 -3.51
CA LEU A 20 11.55 16.87 -4.86
C LEU A 20 12.66 15.81 -4.91
N LEU A 21 13.74 15.99 -4.16
CA LEU A 21 14.79 14.99 -4.04
C LEU A 21 14.23 13.68 -3.46
N THR A 22 13.50 13.74 -2.36
CA THR A 22 12.90 12.54 -1.74
C THR A 22 11.92 11.85 -2.69
N VAL A 23 11.05 12.61 -3.37
CA VAL A 23 10.11 12.05 -4.36
C VAL A 23 10.86 11.33 -5.49
N VAL A 24 11.91 11.95 -6.05
CA VAL A 24 12.67 11.36 -7.16
C VAL A 24 13.43 10.11 -6.72
N LEU A 25 14.04 10.12 -5.52
CA LEU A 25 14.75 8.96 -4.99
C LEU A 25 13.81 7.79 -4.73
N PHE A 26 12.65 8.05 -4.09
CA PHE A 26 11.62 7.05 -3.84
C PHE A 26 11.04 6.49 -5.15
N TRP A 27 10.76 7.37 -6.11
CA TRP A 27 10.27 6.95 -7.42
C TRP A 27 11.30 6.07 -8.15
N LEU A 28 12.56 6.49 -8.20
CA LEU A 28 13.62 5.78 -8.91
C LEU A 28 13.85 4.38 -8.33
N LYS A 29 13.93 4.25 -6.99
CA LYS A 29 14.08 2.92 -6.38
C LYS A 29 12.89 2.01 -6.69
N THR A 30 11.67 2.56 -6.74
CA THR A 30 10.45 1.78 -6.90
C THR A 30 10.37 1.26 -8.33
N TYR A 31 10.72 2.11 -9.29
CA TYR A 31 10.84 1.71 -10.68
C TYR A 31 11.94 0.67 -10.89
N ILE A 32 13.10 0.80 -10.23
CA ILE A 32 14.16 -0.23 -10.28
C ILE A 32 13.62 -1.56 -9.74
N ALA A 33 12.98 -1.56 -8.57
CA ALA A 33 12.40 -2.76 -7.98
C ALA A 33 11.34 -3.40 -8.88
N TYR A 34 10.50 -2.61 -9.56
CA TYR A 34 9.53 -3.12 -10.52
C TYR A 34 10.17 -3.86 -11.71
N LYS A 35 11.38 -3.47 -12.12
CA LYS A 35 12.08 -4.10 -13.25
C LYS A 35 12.97 -5.26 -12.81
N SER A 36 13.48 -5.25 -11.57
CA SER A 36 14.43 -6.25 -11.09
C SER A 36 13.79 -7.35 -10.23
N GLU A 37 12.82 -7.00 -9.38
CA GLU A 37 12.26 -7.91 -8.37
C GLU A 37 10.87 -8.44 -8.74
N PHE A 38 10.11 -7.73 -9.58
CA PHE A 38 8.72 -8.10 -9.92
C PHE A 38 8.57 -8.57 -11.36
N THR A 39 7.81 -9.65 -11.56
CA THR A 39 7.49 -10.19 -12.89
C THR A 39 6.08 -9.76 -13.31
N LEU A 40 5.92 -8.46 -13.58
CA LEU A 40 4.60 -7.85 -13.84
C LEU A 40 4.02 -8.17 -15.23
N GLY A 41 4.80 -8.77 -16.14
CA GLY A 41 4.33 -9.14 -17.48
C GLY A 41 3.95 -7.95 -18.37
N VAL A 42 4.69 -6.85 -18.25
CA VAL A 42 4.52 -5.61 -19.03
C VAL A 42 4.80 -5.89 -20.51
N LYS A 43 3.91 -5.43 -21.40
CA LYS A 43 4.02 -5.63 -22.85
C LYS A 43 3.80 -4.33 -23.61
N GLY A 44 4.80 -3.96 -24.42
CA GLY A 44 4.71 -2.81 -25.32
C GLY A 44 4.99 -1.47 -24.65
N PRO A 45 5.12 -0.40 -25.45
CA PRO A 45 5.59 0.90 -24.99
C PRO A 45 4.60 1.62 -24.06
N VAL A 46 3.30 1.42 -24.26
CA VAL A 46 2.25 2.05 -23.44
C VAL A 46 2.30 1.52 -22.00
N GLN A 47 2.39 0.20 -21.82
CA GLN A 47 2.44 -0.39 -20.48
C GLN A 47 3.76 -0.08 -19.76
N GLU A 48 4.88 0.01 -20.49
CA GLU A 48 6.16 0.46 -19.91
C GLU A 48 6.07 1.92 -19.44
N PHE A 49 5.41 2.79 -20.21
CA PHE A 49 5.20 4.18 -19.81
C PHE A 49 4.29 4.30 -18.58
N ILE A 50 3.20 3.54 -18.51
CA ILE A 50 2.33 3.48 -17.34
C ILE A 50 3.11 2.98 -16.12
N LEU A 51 3.88 1.90 -16.26
CA LEU A 51 4.67 1.35 -15.17
C LEU A 51 5.70 2.36 -14.64
N PHE A 52 6.33 3.13 -15.52
CA PHE A 52 7.26 4.20 -15.18
C PHE A 52 6.56 5.35 -14.44
N LEU A 53 5.35 5.72 -14.86
CA LEU A 53 4.60 6.84 -14.30
C LEU A 53 3.97 6.50 -12.94
N ASN A 54 3.41 5.30 -12.77
CA ASN A 54 2.52 4.97 -11.65
C ASN A 54 3.07 5.20 -10.22
N PRO A 55 4.39 5.08 -9.92
CA PRO A 55 4.86 5.32 -8.56
C PRO A 55 4.89 6.82 -8.23
N PHE A 56 4.95 7.67 -9.26
CA PHE A 56 5.20 9.10 -9.14
C PHE A 56 4.02 9.88 -8.53
N PRO A 57 2.76 9.71 -8.97
CA PRO A 57 1.62 10.38 -8.36
C PRO A 57 1.48 10.10 -6.87
N THR A 58 1.58 8.83 -6.46
CA THR A 58 1.43 8.44 -5.05
C THR A 58 2.58 8.95 -4.19
N ALA A 59 3.81 8.94 -4.70
CA ALA A 59 4.96 9.53 -4.03
C ALA A 59 4.77 11.03 -3.77
N ILE A 60 4.30 11.77 -4.78
CA ILE A 60 4.00 13.22 -4.65
C ILE A 60 2.98 13.45 -3.54
N VAL A 61 1.86 12.73 -3.57
CA VAL A 61 0.76 12.93 -2.62
C VAL A 61 1.19 12.53 -1.21
N LEU A 62 1.73 11.33 -1.02
CA LEU A 62 2.07 10.80 0.31
C LEU A 62 3.20 11.60 0.98
N LEU A 63 4.30 11.85 0.28
CA LEU A 63 5.38 12.69 0.82
C LEU A 63 4.93 14.16 0.97
N GLY A 64 3.96 14.59 0.15
CA GLY A 64 3.39 15.94 0.17
C GLY A 64 2.64 16.24 1.45
N ILE A 65 2.11 15.22 2.15
CA ILE A 65 1.48 15.35 3.47
C ILE A 65 2.43 16.06 4.45
N ALA A 66 3.73 15.76 4.37
CA ALA A 66 4.73 16.37 5.25
C ALA A 66 4.81 17.90 5.10
N LEU A 67 4.50 18.45 3.92
CA LEU A 67 4.59 19.89 3.63
C LEU A 67 3.52 20.74 4.33
N TYR A 68 2.47 20.12 4.86
CA TYR A 68 1.45 20.80 5.66
C TYR A 68 1.92 21.10 7.09
N PHE A 69 3.02 20.49 7.52
CA PHE A 69 3.60 20.69 8.84
C PHE A 69 4.65 21.80 8.87
N ARG A 70 4.93 22.33 10.06
CA ARG A 70 5.79 23.51 10.26
C ARG A 70 7.16 23.16 10.83
N GLY A 71 8.13 24.05 10.62
CA GLY A 71 9.46 23.97 11.21
C GLY A 71 10.23 22.71 10.80
N ARG A 72 10.88 22.07 11.78
CA ARG A 72 11.67 20.84 11.55
C ARG A 72 10.80 19.59 11.33
N LEU A 73 9.56 19.63 11.81
CA LEU A 73 8.65 18.48 11.83
C LEU A 73 8.32 17.98 10.41
N LYS A 74 8.23 18.87 9.41
CA LYS A 74 8.02 18.49 8.01
C LYS A 74 9.14 17.59 7.46
N TYR A 75 10.40 17.81 7.83
CA TYR A 75 11.51 16.97 7.38
C TYR A 75 11.43 15.59 8.02
N TRP A 76 11.16 15.53 9.33
CA TRP A 76 11.01 14.26 10.04
C TRP A 76 9.81 13.45 9.56
N ILE A 77 8.65 14.08 9.35
CA ILE A 77 7.48 13.39 8.80
C ILE A 77 7.77 12.88 7.39
N MET A 78 8.44 13.67 6.55
CA MET A 78 8.81 13.23 5.20
C MET A 78 9.73 12.00 5.25
N MET A 79 10.73 12.01 6.13
CA MET A 79 11.62 10.86 6.36
C MET A 79 10.88 9.63 6.89
N ILE A 80 9.91 9.82 7.81
CA ILE A 80 9.10 8.73 8.35
C ILE A 80 8.21 8.13 7.25
N ILE A 81 7.54 8.98 6.46
CA ILE A 81 6.70 8.51 5.34
C ILE A 81 7.55 7.75 4.33
N ASP A 82 8.71 8.29 3.94
CA ASP A 82 9.65 7.63 3.04
C ASP A 82 10.13 6.28 3.58
N ALA A 83 10.50 6.21 4.87
CA ALA A 83 10.91 4.95 5.50
C ALA A 83 9.76 3.93 5.56
N LEU A 84 8.53 4.36 5.85
CA LEU A 84 7.34 3.49 5.84
C LEU A 84 7.05 2.95 4.44
N GLN A 85 7.12 3.81 3.43
CA GLN A 85 6.93 3.43 2.04
C GLN A 85 8.03 2.50 1.54
N THR A 86 9.27 2.73 1.97
CA THR A 86 10.42 1.87 1.68
C THR A 86 10.27 0.50 2.34
N THR A 87 9.75 0.47 3.57
CA THR A 87 9.45 -0.78 4.28
C THR A 87 8.30 -1.54 3.63
N TRP A 88 7.29 -0.82 3.13
CA TRP A 88 6.21 -1.40 2.33
C TRP A 88 6.73 -2.04 1.04
N LEU A 89 7.62 -1.36 0.31
CA LEU A 89 8.27 -1.90 -0.89
C LEU A 89 9.12 -3.12 -0.57
N PHE A 90 9.97 -3.05 0.47
CA PHE A 90 10.80 -4.15 0.92
C PHE A 90 9.97 -5.38 1.30
N ALA A 91 8.90 -5.20 2.06
CA ALA A 91 8.00 -6.29 2.44
C ALA A 91 7.37 -6.95 1.21
N ASN A 92 6.98 -6.17 0.20
CA ASN A 92 6.44 -6.71 -1.05
C ASN A 92 7.50 -7.38 -1.92
N ILE A 93 8.76 -6.94 -1.92
CA ILE A 93 9.86 -7.66 -2.60
C ILE A 93 10.00 -9.07 -2.04
N LEU A 94 10.07 -9.21 -0.72
CA LEU A 94 10.19 -10.52 -0.07
C LEU A 94 8.94 -11.38 -0.29
N TYR A 95 7.75 -10.79 -0.12
CA TYR A 95 6.49 -11.49 -0.30
C TYR A 95 6.32 -11.96 -1.76
N TYR A 96 6.64 -11.11 -2.73
CA TYR A 96 6.55 -11.44 -4.14
C TYR A 96 7.53 -12.54 -4.55
N ARG A 97 8.74 -12.54 -3.99
CA ARG A 97 9.72 -13.59 -4.28
C ARG A 97 9.24 -14.98 -3.85
N GLU A 98 8.54 -15.06 -2.73
CA GLU A 98 8.01 -16.33 -2.19
C GLU A 98 6.68 -16.73 -2.85
N PHE A 99 5.78 -15.77 -3.07
CA PHE A 99 4.39 -16.06 -3.46
C PHE A 99 4.04 -15.65 -4.90
N SER A 100 4.93 -14.96 -5.61
CA SER A 100 4.66 -14.32 -6.92
C SER A 100 3.42 -13.42 -6.93
N ASP A 101 3.08 -12.87 -5.76
CA ASP A 101 1.90 -12.05 -5.53
C ASP A 101 2.25 -10.85 -4.62
N PHE A 102 1.35 -9.88 -4.52
CA PHE A 102 1.50 -8.70 -3.68
C PHE A 102 0.75 -8.84 -2.37
N MET A 103 1.29 -8.22 -1.33
CA MET A 103 0.70 -8.27 0.01
C MET A 103 -0.57 -7.42 0.05
N SER A 104 -1.73 -8.06 0.15
CA SER A 104 -3.03 -7.39 0.30
C SER A 104 -3.36 -7.05 1.75
N ALA A 105 -4.31 -6.15 1.98
CA ALA A 105 -4.84 -5.88 3.33
C ALA A 105 -5.36 -7.15 4.03
N GLY A 106 -5.93 -8.11 3.29
CA GLY A 106 -6.35 -9.40 3.83
C GLY A 106 -5.18 -10.24 4.34
N VAL A 107 -4.08 -10.29 3.58
CA VAL A 107 -2.84 -10.98 3.98
C VAL A 107 -2.24 -10.35 5.23
N ILE A 108 -2.21 -9.02 5.33
CA ILE A 108 -1.70 -8.33 6.53
C ILE A 108 -2.52 -8.70 7.77
N LYS A 109 -3.86 -8.79 7.63
CA LYS A 109 -4.74 -9.17 8.75
C LYS A 109 -4.56 -10.64 9.15
N SER A 110 -4.33 -11.55 8.20
CA SER A 110 -4.19 -12.98 8.47
C SER A 110 -2.77 -13.42 8.86
N SER A 111 -1.75 -12.68 8.42
CA SER A 111 -0.34 -13.01 8.69
C SER A 111 0.01 -12.97 10.17
N GLY A 112 -0.70 -12.16 10.98
CA GLY A 112 -0.52 -12.14 12.43
C GLY A 112 -0.74 -13.52 13.09
N ALA A 113 -1.73 -14.28 12.61
CA ALA A 113 -2.05 -15.62 13.12
C ALA A 113 -1.08 -16.71 12.62
N ALA A 114 -0.42 -16.51 11.48
CA ALA A 114 0.51 -17.46 10.84
C ALA A 114 2.00 -17.03 10.93
N SER A 115 2.29 -15.99 11.71
CA SER A 115 3.56 -15.23 11.68
C SER A 115 4.81 -16.07 11.90
N ASN A 116 4.74 -17.11 12.74
CA ASN A 116 5.91 -17.94 13.07
C ASN A 116 6.44 -18.75 11.89
N ASN A 117 5.58 -19.30 11.04
CA ASN A 117 6.00 -20.09 9.88
C ASN A 117 6.30 -19.18 8.68
N LEU A 118 5.49 -18.13 8.51
CA LEU A 118 5.67 -17.17 7.42
C LEU A 118 6.98 -16.39 7.56
N GLY A 119 7.30 -15.92 8.77
CA GLY A 119 8.55 -15.19 9.04
C GLY A 119 9.80 -16.06 8.84
N LYS A 120 9.72 -17.36 9.15
CA LYS A 120 10.83 -18.30 8.90
C LYS A 120 11.07 -18.53 7.41
N SER A 121 10.01 -18.73 6.62
CA SER A 121 10.13 -18.90 5.16
C SER A 121 10.74 -17.65 4.52
N LEU A 122 10.18 -16.48 4.82
CA LEU A 122 10.68 -15.20 4.30
C LEU A 122 12.13 -14.96 4.72
N GLY A 123 12.48 -15.22 5.98
CA GLY A 123 13.83 -15.05 6.51
C GLY A 123 14.91 -15.88 5.82
N GLN A 124 14.57 -17.03 5.22
CA GLN A 124 15.51 -17.89 4.48
C GLN A 124 15.82 -17.37 3.07
N ILE A 125 14.97 -16.47 2.55
CA ILE A 125 15.01 -15.99 1.16
C ILE A 125 15.46 -14.52 1.10
N ILE A 126 15.72 -13.89 2.25
CA ILE A 126 16.29 -12.54 2.31
C ILE A 126 17.73 -12.59 1.78
N HIS A 127 18.00 -11.74 0.79
CA HIS A 127 19.35 -11.46 0.31
C HIS A 127 19.84 -10.14 0.89
N GLY A 128 21.15 -10.04 1.15
CA GLY A 128 21.75 -8.79 1.66
C GLY A 128 21.53 -7.59 0.73
N THR A 129 21.37 -7.85 -0.58
CA THR A 129 21.06 -6.84 -1.60
C THR A 129 19.68 -6.22 -1.44
N ASP A 130 18.72 -6.91 -0.80
CA ASP A 130 17.36 -6.40 -0.62
C ASP A 130 17.34 -5.12 0.25
N PHE A 131 18.32 -4.99 1.15
CA PHE A 131 18.47 -3.80 1.99
C PHE A 131 18.92 -2.55 1.22
N LEU A 132 19.38 -2.69 -0.05
CA LEU A 132 19.72 -1.54 -0.90
C LEU A 132 18.50 -0.65 -1.20
N VAL A 133 17.29 -1.18 -1.04
CA VAL A 133 16.04 -0.41 -1.17
C VAL A 133 15.96 0.73 -0.13
N TYR A 134 16.70 0.63 0.99
CA TYR A 134 16.82 1.66 2.02
C TYR A 134 17.99 2.64 1.79
N ALA A 135 18.77 2.50 0.70
CA ALA A 135 19.99 3.28 0.49
C ALA A 135 19.74 4.79 0.43
N ASP A 136 18.63 5.21 -0.16
CA ASP A 136 18.23 6.62 -0.21
C ASP A 136 17.73 7.15 1.15
N VAL A 137 17.03 6.35 1.97
CA VAL A 137 16.62 6.74 3.33
C VAL A 137 17.89 7.04 4.12
N VAL A 138 18.89 6.15 4.04
CA VAL A 138 20.21 6.36 4.63
C VAL A 138 20.87 7.62 4.04
N LEU A 139 20.85 7.79 2.72
CA LEU A 139 21.41 8.96 2.05
C LEU A 139 20.77 10.27 2.56
N LEU A 140 19.45 10.33 2.65
CA LEU A 140 18.70 11.50 3.12
C LEU A 140 19.00 11.80 4.60
N ILE A 141 19.11 10.76 5.45
CA ILE A 141 19.55 10.91 6.84
C ILE A 141 20.96 11.52 6.89
N LEU A 142 21.91 11.00 6.11
CA LEU A 142 23.28 11.52 6.08
C LEU A 142 23.33 12.97 5.57
N LEU A 143 22.54 13.30 4.54
CA LEU A 143 22.46 14.67 4.01
C LEU A 143 21.95 15.68 5.06
N LEU A 144 21.01 15.27 5.91
CA LEU A 144 20.51 16.09 7.02
C LEU A 144 21.49 16.11 8.21
N ALA A 145 22.05 14.96 8.59
CA ALA A 145 22.97 14.81 9.73
C ALA A 145 24.26 15.60 9.53
N PHE A 146 24.86 15.52 8.34
CA PHE A 146 26.04 16.30 7.97
C PHE A 146 25.72 17.75 7.59
N LYS A 147 24.46 18.18 7.69
CA LYS A 147 23.98 19.54 7.37
C LYS A 147 24.37 19.99 5.95
N VAL A 148 24.52 19.03 5.03
CA VAL A 148 24.68 19.30 3.59
C VAL A 148 23.41 19.97 3.09
N ILE A 149 22.26 19.46 3.55
CA ILE A 149 20.96 20.11 3.44
C ILE A 149 20.61 20.69 4.81
N ARG A 150 20.38 21.99 4.85
CA ARG A 150 20.00 22.72 6.06
C ARG A 150 18.49 22.75 6.17
N ILE A 151 18.00 22.38 7.35
CA ILE A 151 16.58 22.45 7.67
C ILE A 151 16.14 23.93 7.64
N ASP A 152 15.32 24.27 6.65
CA ASP A 152 14.68 25.57 6.58
C ASP A 152 13.53 25.66 7.60
N PRO A 153 13.65 26.49 8.66
CA PRO A 153 12.64 26.62 9.71
C PRO A 153 11.40 27.38 9.24
N ARG A 154 11.45 28.07 8.10
CA ARG A 154 10.33 28.87 7.60
C ARG A 154 9.12 27.97 7.31
N PRO A 155 7.90 28.44 7.60
CA PRO A 155 6.70 27.71 7.24
C PRO A 155 6.62 27.60 5.72
N PHE A 156 6.38 26.39 5.22
CA PHE A 156 6.03 26.21 3.82
C PHE A 156 4.62 26.72 3.61
N LYS A 157 4.37 27.53 2.57
CA LYS A 157 3.04 28.12 2.39
C LYS A 157 2.06 27.02 1.98
N ILE A 158 0.96 26.90 2.72
CA ILE A 158 -0.04 25.85 2.51
C ILE A 158 -0.59 25.82 1.08
N ARG A 159 -0.69 26.99 0.42
CA ARG A 159 -1.08 27.09 -0.99
C ARG A 159 -0.17 26.29 -1.93
N TYR A 160 1.14 26.25 -1.67
CA TYR A 160 2.08 25.48 -2.47
C TYR A 160 1.97 23.99 -2.16
N ALA A 161 1.75 23.62 -0.89
CA ALA A 161 1.50 22.22 -0.52
C ALA A 161 0.23 21.71 -1.20
N ALA A 162 -0.86 22.48 -1.14
CA ALA A 162 -2.11 22.17 -1.83
C ALA A 162 -1.95 22.08 -3.34
N THR A 163 -1.14 22.94 -3.95
CA THR A 163 -0.83 22.86 -5.39
C THR A 163 -0.13 21.55 -5.74
N LEU A 164 0.86 21.13 -4.95
CA LEU A 164 1.57 19.85 -5.16
C LEU A 164 0.64 18.66 -4.98
N THR A 165 -0.22 18.68 -3.96
CA THR A 165 -1.25 17.65 -3.77
C THR A 165 -2.19 17.58 -4.96
N MET A 166 -2.68 18.71 -5.47
CA MET A 166 -3.53 18.76 -6.66
C MET A 166 -2.81 18.24 -7.90
N ILE A 167 -1.52 18.57 -8.08
CA ILE A 167 -0.71 18.02 -9.16
C ILE A 167 -0.60 16.49 -9.03
N GLY A 168 -0.32 15.98 -7.84
CA GLY A 168 -0.26 14.54 -7.60
C GLY A 168 -1.57 13.83 -7.89
N VAL A 169 -2.70 14.40 -7.46
CA VAL A 169 -4.04 13.86 -7.74
C VAL A 169 -4.37 13.93 -9.24
N ALA A 170 -4.02 15.02 -9.92
CA ALA A 170 -4.23 15.15 -11.36
C ALA A 170 -3.39 14.13 -12.15
N LEU A 171 -2.11 13.96 -11.77
CA LEU A 171 -1.24 12.95 -12.36
C LEU A 171 -1.77 11.53 -12.10
N PHE A 172 -2.31 11.27 -10.90
CA PHE A 172 -2.96 10.01 -10.59
C PHE A 172 -4.20 9.77 -11.47
N ALA A 173 -5.03 10.78 -11.68
CA ALA A 173 -6.20 10.68 -12.56
C ALA A 173 -5.81 10.43 -14.02
N VAL A 174 -4.72 11.04 -14.49
CA VAL A 174 -4.16 10.78 -15.83
C VAL A 174 -3.64 9.34 -15.92
N ASP A 175 -2.85 8.88 -14.96
CA ASP A 175 -2.33 7.52 -14.91
C ASP A 175 -3.45 6.46 -14.89
N LEU A 176 -4.48 6.69 -14.06
CA LEU A 176 -5.68 5.85 -14.03
C LEU A 176 -6.44 5.88 -15.37
N GLY A 177 -6.62 7.06 -15.97
CA GLY A 177 -7.30 7.20 -17.26
C GLY A 177 -6.56 6.51 -18.41
N MET A 178 -5.23 6.61 -18.45
CA MET A 178 -4.40 5.89 -19.41
C MET A 178 -4.50 4.37 -19.19
N SER A 179 -4.48 3.94 -17.92
CA SER A 179 -4.62 2.54 -17.53
C SER A 179 -5.98 1.96 -17.92
N GLU A 180 -7.06 2.70 -17.72
CA GLU A 180 -8.43 2.29 -18.07
C GLU A 180 -8.63 2.27 -19.60
N HIS A 181 -7.98 3.17 -20.34
CA HIS A 181 -8.01 3.16 -21.80
C HIS A 181 -7.25 1.97 -22.39
N ASP A 182 -6.07 1.62 -21.85
CA ASP A 182 -5.33 0.42 -22.27
C ASP A 182 -6.04 -0.87 -21.80
N ARG A 183 -6.66 -0.84 -20.61
CA ARG A 183 -7.46 -1.93 -20.09
C ARG A 183 -8.77 -1.45 -19.46
N SER A 184 -9.87 -1.69 -20.18
CA SER A 184 -11.22 -1.46 -19.68
C SER A 184 -11.55 -2.29 -18.44
N ASP A 185 -12.35 -1.72 -17.55
CA ASP A 185 -12.88 -2.30 -16.32
C ASP A 185 -11.80 -2.67 -15.30
N LEU A 186 -10.68 -1.93 -15.25
CA LEU A 186 -9.50 -2.30 -14.46
C LEU A 186 -9.82 -2.44 -12.96
N LEU A 187 -10.64 -1.55 -12.41
CA LEU A 187 -10.97 -1.53 -10.99
C LEU A 187 -12.23 -2.32 -10.62
N THR A 188 -13.08 -2.64 -11.61
CA THR A 188 -14.40 -3.26 -11.40
C THR A 188 -14.34 -4.78 -11.55
N ARG A 189 -13.42 -5.30 -12.36
CA ARG A 189 -13.18 -6.74 -12.47
C ARG A 189 -12.17 -7.22 -11.44
N THR A 190 -12.38 -8.43 -10.92
CA THR A 190 -11.43 -9.13 -10.04
C THR A 190 -10.23 -9.59 -10.86
N PHE A 191 -9.26 -8.70 -11.05
CA PHE A 191 -7.97 -9.03 -11.66
C PHE A 191 -6.98 -9.56 -10.60
N ASP A 192 -5.97 -10.28 -11.08
CA ASP A 192 -4.78 -10.62 -10.30
C ASP A 192 -4.11 -9.33 -9.79
N ASN A 193 -3.60 -9.35 -8.55
CA ASN A 193 -2.91 -8.21 -7.94
C ASN A 193 -1.73 -7.74 -8.78
N ASN A 194 -1.01 -8.66 -9.45
CA ASN A 194 0.05 -8.34 -10.40
C ASN A 194 -0.43 -7.36 -11.48
N TYR A 195 -1.65 -7.59 -11.95
CA TYR A 195 -2.26 -6.78 -12.99
C TYR A 195 -2.60 -5.38 -12.46
N ILE A 196 -3.15 -5.28 -11.25
CA ILE A 196 -3.45 -3.99 -10.62
C ILE A 196 -2.18 -3.19 -10.35
N VAL A 197 -1.14 -3.83 -9.80
CA VAL A 197 0.15 -3.16 -9.52
C VAL A 197 0.85 -2.70 -10.79
N LYS A 198 0.78 -3.49 -11.88
CA LYS A 198 1.33 -3.10 -13.18
C LYS A 198 0.78 -1.76 -13.66
N TYR A 199 -0.53 -1.55 -13.54
CA TYR A 199 -1.18 -0.35 -14.06
C TYR A 199 -1.21 0.81 -13.06
N LEU A 200 -1.46 0.54 -11.78
CA LEU A 200 -1.73 1.60 -10.79
C LEU A 200 -0.61 1.78 -9.76
N GLY A 201 0.34 0.87 -9.73
CA GLY A 201 1.44 0.88 -8.79
C GLY A 201 1.11 0.29 -7.44
N LEU A 202 2.16 -0.05 -6.70
CA LEU A 202 2.13 -0.77 -5.44
C LEU A 202 1.38 -0.01 -4.33
N ASN A 203 1.55 1.31 -4.27
CA ASN A 203 0.91 2.14 -3.24
C ASN A 203 -0.59 2.31 -3.50
N THR A 204 -0.98 2.47 -4.76
CA THR A 204 -2.40 2.53 -5.14
C THR A 204 -3.06 1.18 -4.90
N TYR A 205 -2.38 0.09 -5.26
CA TYR A 205 -2.83 -1.27 -4.97
C TYR A 205 -3.08 -1.47 -3.47
N ALA A 206 -2.20 -1.00 -2.60
CA ALA A 206 -2.42 -1.07 -1.16
C ALA A 206 -3.76 -0.44 -0.78
N GLY A 207 -4.02 0.80 -1.21
CA GLY A 207 -5.29 1.49 -0.97
C GLY A 207 -6.51 0.76 -1.55
N TYR A 208 -6.40 0.25 -2.78
CA TYR A 208 -7.44 -0.55 -3.44
C TYR A 208 -7.75 -1.83 -2.64
N SER A 209 -6.72 -2.54 -2.19
CA SER A 209 -6.86 -3.79 -1.43
C SER A 209 -7.52 -3.57 -0.08
N PHE A 210 -7.23 -2.46 0.61
CA PHE A 210 -7.90 -2.07 1.85
C PHE A 210 -9.39 -1.82 1.58
N TYR A 211 -9.72 -1.02 0.57
CA TYR A 211 -11.11 -0.75 0.22
C TYR A 211 -11.90 -2.03 -0.11
N GLN A 212 -11.31 -2.93 -0.89
CA GLN A 212 -11.95 -4.20 -1.27
C GLN A 212 -12.16 -5.11 -0.06
N THR A 213 -11.15 -5.23 0.82
CA THR A 213 -11.25 -6.03 2.05
C THR A 213 -12.35 -5.52 2.99
N GLU A 214 -12.49 -4.20 3.13
CA GLU A 214 -13.56 -3.60 3.94
C GLU A 214 -14.94 -3.84 3.32
N LYS A 215 -15.08 -3.66 2.00
CA LYS A 215 -16.32 -3.94 1.26
C LYS A 215 -16.74 -5.40 1.43
N GLU A 216 -15.83 -6.35 1.24
CA GLU A 216 -16.09 -7.78 1.41
C GLU A 216 -16.48 -8.13 2.85
N SER A 217 -15.81 -7.52 3.83
CA SER A 217 -16.12 -7.74 5.24
C SER A 217 -17.52 -7.23 5.60
N ALA A 218 -17.91 -6.07 5.06
CA ALA A 218 -19.27 -5.53 5.21
C ALA A 218 -20.32 -6.43 4.52
N THR A 219 -20.07 -6.89 3.29
CA THR A 219 -20.98 -7.79 2.57
C THR A 219 -21.14 -9.13 3.29
N ARG A 220 -20.05 -9.73 3.81
CA ARG A 220 -20.12 -10.97 4.61
C ARG A 220 -20.93 -10.78 5.88
N ALA A 221 -20.72 -9.68 6.62
CA ALA A 221 -21.49 -9.39 7.83
C ALA A 221 -23.00 -9.24 7.52
N GLN A 222 -23.34 -8.57 6.41
CA GLN A 222 -24.71 -8.42 5.96
C GLN A 222 -25.34 -9.77 5.54
N ALA A 223 -24.62 -10.60 4.78
CA ALA A 223 -25.08 -11.93 4.38
C ALA A 223 -25.35 -12.83 5.59
N SER A 224 -24.40 -12.93 6.53
CA SER A 224 -24.57 -13.71 7.77
C SER A 224 -25.78 -13.27 8.58
N SER A 225 -26.08 -11.96 8.61
CA SER A 225 -27.28 -11.45 9.29
C SER A 225 -28.58 -11.86 8.59
N SER A 226 -28.58 -11.90 7.25
CA SER A 226 -29.72 -12.34 6.43
C SER A 226 -29.94 -13.84 6.58
N ASP A 227 -28.88 -14.63 6.53
CA ASP A 227 -28.93 -16.08 6.69
C ASP A 227 -29.39 -16.48 8.09
N MET A 228 -28.94 -15.77 9.13
CA MET A 228 -29.46 -15.97 10.48
C MET A 228 -30.97 -15.68 10.57
N LYS A 229 -31.44 -14.62 9.90
CA LYS A 229 -32.88 -14.29 9.85
C LYS A 229 -33.67 -15.34 9.08
N SER A 230 -33.16 -15.85 7.97
CA SER A 230 -33.84 -16.87 7.17
C SER A 230 -33.91 -18.21 7.90
N VAL A 231 -32.84 -18.61 8.60
CA VAL A 231 -32.82 -19.80 9.47
C VAL A 231 -33.81 -19.64 10.62
N LEU A 232 -33.81 -18.51 11.33
CA LEU A 232 -34.78 -18.25 12.40
C LEU A 232 -36.23 -18.24 11.89
N ALA A 233 -36.47 -17.66 10.72
CA ALA A 233 -37.79 -17.66 10.10
C ALA A 233 -38.22 -19.08 9.68
N TYR A 234 -37.31 -19.89 9.13
CA TYR A 234 -37.55 -21.29 8.82
C TYR A 234 -37.86 -22.11 10.07
N LEU A 235 -37.09 -21.93 11.15
CA LEU A 235 -37.32 -22.60 12.43
C LEU A 235 -38.68 -22.20 13.04
N LYS A 236 -39.04 -20.91 13.03
CA LYS A 236 -40.35 -20.45 13.50
C LYS A 236 -41.51 -20.96 12.64
N LYS A 237 -41.34 -21.03 11.32
CA LYS A 237 -42.38 -21.49 10.39
C LYS A 237 -42.57 -23.01 10.43
N ASN A 238 -41.48 -23.77 10.67
CA ASN A 238 -41.48 -25.22 10.75
C ASN A 238 -41.36 -25.74 12.19
N GLN A 239 -41.72 -24.92 13.19
CA GLN A 239 -42.06 -25.40 14.53
C GLN A 239 -43.36 -26.22 14.42
N ALA A 240 -43.25 -27.43 13.88
CA ALA A 240 -44.25 -28.45 14.04
C ALA A 240 -44.35 -28.72 15.56
N GLY A 241 -45.56 -28.57 16.10
CA GLY A 241 -45.84 -28.74 17.51
C GLY A 241 -45.11 -29.94 18.08
N GLU A 242 -44.21 -29.68 19.02
CA GLU A 242 -43.47 -30.70 19.73
C GLU A 242 -44.50 -31.62 20.40
N ASN A 243 -44.65 -32.85 19.90
CA ASN A 243 -45.44 -33.87 20.57
C ASN A 243 -44.71 -34.23 21.88
N VAL A 244 -45.07 -33.50 22.94
CA VAL A 244 -44.59 -33.57 24.33
C VAL A 244 -44.54 -35.01 24.90
N ASN A 245 -45.20 -35.96 24.24
CA ASN A 245 -45.29 -37.35 24.68
C ASN A 245 -44.02 -38.20 24.45
N THR A 246 -43.05 -37.75 23.62
CA THR A 246 -41.83 -38.54 23.35
C THR A 246 -40.66 -38.24 24.30
N LEU A 247 -40.61 -37.04 24.89
CA LEU A 247 -39.54 -36.66 25.82
C LEU A 247 -39.74 -37.21 27.24
N VAL A 248 -41.00 -37.36 27.69
CA VAL A 248 -41.31 -37.97 29.00
C VAL A 248 -40.98 -39.47 29.03
N LYS A 249 -41.18 -40.18 27.91
CA LYS A 249 -40.96 -41.63 27.83
C LYS A 249 -39.48 -42.05 27.84
N ARG A 250 -38.55 -41.14 27.50
CA ARG A 250 -37.10 -41.42 27.57
C ARG A 250 -36.54 -41.24 28.99
N ARG A 251 -37.13 -40.38 29.82
CA ARG A 251 -36.64 -40.14 31.20
C ARG A 251 -36.99 -41.28 32.16
N ALA A 252 -38.07 -42.02 31.90
CA ALA A 252 -38.51 -43.16 32.72
C ALA A 252 -37.75 -44.47 32.42
N ARG A 253 -36.94 -44.54 31.35
CA ARG A 253 -36.13 -45.73 31.00
C ARG A 253 -34.68 -45.68 31.50
N THR A 254 -34.28 -44.58 32.12
CA THR A 254 -32.93 -44.41 32.69
C THR A 254 -32.90 -44.47 34.21
N SER A 255 -34.01 -44.87 34.85
CA SER A 255 -34.13 -44.99 36.32
C SER A 255 -34.65 -46.35 36.78
N SER A 256 -34.41 -47.41 36.01
CA SER A 256 -34.63 -48.82 36.42
C SER A 256 -33.34 -49.59 36.36
#